data_AF-A0A2S5QWE4-F1
#
_entry.id   AF-A0A2S5QWE4-F1
#
_cell.length_a   1.000
_cell.length_b   1.000
_cell.length_c   1.000
_cell.angle_alpha   90.00
_cell.angle_beta   90.00
_cell.angle_gamma   90.00
#
_symmetry.space_group_name_H-M   'P 1'
#
loop_
_entity.id
_entity.type
_entity.pdbx_description
1 polymer ?
#
loop_
_entity_poly.entity_id
_entity_poly.type
_entity_poly.pdbx_seq_one_letter_code
_entity_poly.pdbx_strand_id
1 'polypeptide(L)'
;MKALTLIFVVLIALLQYPLWLGKGSWLRVWNLNTQITAQQEKNDVLKMRNEALNAEVRDLKSGRAAIEERARSELGMIKQDEVFYQVLQNEVPAAPAPQNSAP
;
A
#
# COMPACT_ATOMS: atom_id res chain seq x y z
N MET A 1 -52.38 -45.17 21.69
CA MET A 1 -51.40 -44.38 22.47
C MET A 1 -49.99 -44.41 21.85
N LYS A 2 -49.37 -45.58 21.61
CA LYS A 2 -47.96 -45.66 21.15
C LYS A 2 -47.70 -45.17 19.70
N ALA A 3 -48.69 -45.26 18.81
CA ALA A 3 -48.54 -44.77 17.43
C ALA A 3 -48.46 -43.24 17.35
N LEU A 4 -49.22 -42.54 18.19
CA LEU A 4 -49.23 -41.07 18.23
C LEU A 4 -47.89 -40.51 18.75
N THR A 5 -47.32 -41.16 19.77
CA THR A 5 -45.99 -40.80 20.29
C THR A 5 -44.90 -41.05 19.24
N LEU A 6 -45.01 -42.13 18.46
CA LEU A 6 -44.04 -42.45 17.40
C LEU A 6 -44.08 -41.40 16.28
N ILE A 7 -45.27 -40.97 15.88
CA ILE A 7 -45.46 -39.87 14.92
C ILE A 7 -44.83 -38.57 15.43
N PHE A 8 -45.07 -38.21 16.69
CA PHE A 8 -44.47 -37.02 17.30
C PHE A 8 -42.94 -37.07 17.34
N VAL A 9 -42.37 -38.22 17.71
CA VAL A 9 -40.92 -38.41 17.72
C VAL A 9 -40.33 -38.28 16.31
N VAL A 10 -40.97 -38.86 15.31
CA VAL A 10 -40.55 -38.73 13.90
C VAL A 10 -40.63 -37.27 13.44
N LEU A 11 -41.69 -36.55 13.82
CA LEU A 11 -41.86 -35.14 13.49
C LEU A 11 -40.76 -34.26 14.11
N ILE A 12 -40.42 -34.52 15.38
CA ILE A 12 -39.35 -33.82 16.09
C ILE A 12 -37.98 -34.13 15.46
N ALA A 13 -37.72 -35.39 15.12
CA ALA A 13 -36.47 -35.80 14.48
C ALA A 13 -36.31 -35.15 13.10
N LEU A 14 -37.38 -35.07 12.29
CA LEU A 14 -37.39 -34.37 11.01
C LEU A 14 -37.08 -32.88 11.15
N LEU A 15 -37.48 -32.27 12.26
CA LEU A 15 -37.26 -30.85 12.53
C LEU A 15 -35.87 -30.59 13.13
N GLN A 16 -35.32 -31.52 13.91
CA GLN A 16 -33.96 -31.46 14.47
C GLN A 16 -32.88 -31.80 13.44
N TYR A 17 -33.14 -32.70 12.50
CA TYR A 17 -32.18 -33.10 11.47
C TYR A 17 -31.59 -31.92 10.66
N PRO A 18 -32.38 -30.95 10.17
CA PRO A 18 -31.84 -29.76 9.48
C PRO A 18 -31.12 -28.78 10.42
N LEU A 19 -31.22 -28.91 11.75
CA LEU A 19 -30.38 -28.13 12.66
C LEU A 19 -28.97 -28.72 12.77
N TRP A 20 -28.82 -30.04 12.62
CA TRP A 20 -27.53 -30.73 12.62
C TRP A 20 -26.86 -30.72 11.24
N LEU A 21 -27.65 -30.83 10.15
CA LEU A 21 -27.15 -30.91 8.77
C LEU A 21 -27.53 -29.74 7.85
N GLY A 22 -28.29 -28.76 8.32
CA GLY A 22 -28.77 -27.66 7.48
C GLY A 22 -27.76 -26.54 7.28
N LYS A 23 -28.29 -25.32 7.08
CA LYS A 23 -27.57 -24.18 6.49
C LYS A 23 -26.32 -23.72 7.27
N GLY A 24 -26.14 -24.16 8.52
CA GLY A 24 -24.97 -23.93 9.37
C GLY A 24 -24.22 -25.20 9.79
N SER A 25 -24.39 -26.33 9.08
CA SER A 25 -23.76 -27.61 9.45
C SER A 25 -22.25 -27.48 9.64
N TRP A 26 -21.72 -28.12 10.68
CA TRP A 26 -20.29 -28.11 11.06
C TRP A 26 -19.36 -28.50 9.91
N LEU A 27 -19.85 -29.32 8.98
CA LEU A 27 -19.16 -29.70 7.73
C LEU A 27 -18.85 -28.49 6.84
N ARG A 28 -19.75 -27.49 6.80
CA ARG A 28 -19.59 -26.26 6.03
C ARG A 28 -18.57 -25.33 6.68
N VAL A 29 -18.52 -25.27 8.02
CA VAL A 29 -17.50 -24.48 8.74
C VAL A 29 -16.10 -25.03 8.45
N TRP A 30 -15.93 -26.35 8.41
CA TRP A 30 -14.66 -26.96 8.03
C TRP A 30 -14.27 -26.61 6.59
N ASN A 31 -15.20 -26.75 5.63
CA ASN A 31 -14.93 -26.44 4.23
C ASN A 31 -14.71 -24.94 3.96
N LEU A 32 -15.38 -24.04 4.69
CA LEU A 32 -15.14 -22.60 4.61
C LEU A 32 -13.80 -22.23 5.22
N ASN A 33 -13.41 -22.86 6.33
CA ASN A 33 -12.12 -22.61 6.96
C ASN A 33 -10.97 -23.03 6.03
N THR A 34 -11.09 -24.19 5.36
CA THR A 34 -10.09 -24.63 4.38
C THR A 34 -9.97 -23.67 3.19
N GLN A 35 -11.08 -23.12 2.70
CA GLN A 35 -11.07 -22.13 1.62
C GLN A 35 -10.45 -20.80 2.04
N ILE A 36 -10.72 -20.35 3.28
CA ILE A 36 -10.11 -19.14 3.84
C ILE A 36 -8.60 -19.33 3.95
N THR A 37 -8.12 -20.45 4.49
CA THR A 37 -6.68 -20.73 4.62
C THR A 37 -5.97 -20.74 3.26
N ALA A 38 -6.55 -21.39 2.26
CA ALA A 38 -5.97 -21.46 0.92
C ALA A 38 -5.94 -20.09 0.20
N GLN A 39 -6.87 -19.20 0.54
CA GLN A 39 -6.93 -17.86 -0.05
C GLN A 39 -6.02 -16.87 0.68
N GLN A 40 -5.82 -17.05 1.99
CA GLN A 40 -4.83 -16.32 2.79
C GLN A 40 -3.42 -16.55 2.27
N GLU A 41 -3.03 -17.81 2.06
CA GLU A 41 -1.69 -18.18 1.61
C GLU A 41 -1.34 -17.58 0.24
N LYS A 42 -2.31 -17.58 -0.70
CA LYS A 42 -2.15 -16.92 -2.00
C LYS A 42 -2.01 -15.41 -1.88
N ASN A 43 -2.74 -14.79 -0.95
CA ASN A 43 -2.68 -13.35 -0.72
C ASN A 43 -1.31 -12.94 -0.16
N ASP A 44 -0.77 -13.72 0.77
CA ASP A 44 0.51 -13.45 1.40
C ASP A 44 1.67 -13.58 0.39
N VAL A 45 1.65 -14.57 -0.50
CA VAL A 45 2.62 -14.67 -1.60
C VAL A 45 2.55 -13.46 -2.54
N LEU A 46 1.35 -13.00 -2.89
CA LEU A 46 1.17 -11.83 -3.74
C LEU A 46 1.63 -10.53 -3.05
N LYS A 47 1.39 -10.38 -1.75
CA LYS A 47 1.88 -9.25 -0.96
C LYS A 47 3.39 -9.19 -0.91
N MET A 48 4.06 -10.32 -0.63
CA MET A 48 5.53 -10.36 -0.61
C MET A 48 6.13 -9.96 -1.96
N ARG A 49 5.55 -10.42 -3.07
CA ARG A 49 5.99 -10.00 -4.41
C ARG A 49 5.76 -8.51 -4.65
N ASN A 50 4.62 -7.98 -4.24
CA ASN A 50 4.32 -6.56 -4.40
C ASN A 50 5.29 -5.69 -3.61
N GLU A 51 5.61 -6.08 -2.38
CA GLU A 51 6.61 -5.39 -1.56
C GLU A 51 8.01 -5.42 -2.18
N ALA A 52 8.41 -6.58 -2.74
CA ALA A 52 9.68 -6.71 -3.46
C ALA A 52 9.74 -5.81 -4.70
N LEU A 53 8.71 -5.83 -5.55
CA LEU A 53 8.62 -4.96 -6.73
C LEU A 53 8.61 -3.48 -6.34
N ASN A 54 7.90 -3.10 -5.27
CA ASN A 54 7.85 -1.72 -4.82
C ASN A 54 9.20 -1.26 -4.26
N ALA A 55 9.95 -2.16 -3.60
CA ALA A 55 11.33 -1.88 -3.20
C ALA A 55 12.24 -1.68 -4.42
N GLU A 56 12.14 -2.52 -5.44
CA GLU A 56 12.91 -2.41 -6.68
C GLU A 56 12.59 -1.11 -7.45
N VAL A 57 11.31 -0.73 -7.54
CA VAL A 57 10.90 0.54 -8.15
C VAL A 57 11.45 1.74 -7.38
N ARG A 58 11.42 1.69 -6.03
CA ARG A 58 12.03 2.75 -5.21
C ARG A 58 13.53 2.85 -5.42
N ASP A 59 14.23 1.72 -5.49
CA ASP A 59 15.67 1.69 -5.70
C ASP A 59 16.07 2.23 -7.09
N LEU A 60 15.33 1.85 -8.13
CA LEU A 60 15.51 2.40 -9.48
C LEU A 60 15.26 3.92 -9.50
N LYS A 61 14.28 4.40 -8.74
CA LYS A 61 13.94 5.83 -8.67
C LYS A 61 14.99 6.62 -7.87
N SER A 62 15.46 6.09 -6.74
CA SER A 62 16.54 6.71 -5.95
C SER A 62 17.87 6.67 -6.68
N GLY A 63 18.20 5.57 -7.36
CA GLY A 63 19.40 5.44 -8.18
C GLY A 63 19.44 6.47 -9.32
N ARG A 64 18.32 6.67 -10.03
CA ARG A 64 18.22 7.72 -11.05
C ARG A 64 18.34 9.13 -10.47
N ALA A 65 17.69 9.41 -9.35
CA ALA A 65 17.78 10.70 -8.68
C ALA A 65 19.21 11.01 -8.19
N ALA A 66 19.91 10.00 -7.65
CA ALA A 66 21.29 10.13 -7.20
C ALA A 66 22.24 10.43 -8.38
N ILE A 67 22.02 9.80 -9.54
CA ILE A 67 22.79 10.06 -10.76
C ILE A 67 22.50 11.47 -11.30
N GLU A 68 21.24 11.89 -11.27
CA GLU A 68 20.82 13.22 -11.74
C GLU A 68 21.42 14.34 -10.88
N GLU A 69 21.46 14.16 -9.55
CA GLU A 69 22.11 15.10 -8.63
C GLU A 69 23.61 15.20 -8.89
N ARG A 70 24.28 14.06 -9.10
CA ARG A 70 25.71 14.02 -9.47
C ARG A 70 25.99 14.74 -10.78
N ALA A 71 25.15 14.52 -11.80
CA ALA A 71 25.29 15.14 -13.12
C ALA A 71 25.07 16.66 -13.08
N ARG A 72 24.10 17.13 -12.29
CA ARG A 72 23.86 18.56 -12.08
C ARG A 72 24.96 19.22 -11.26
N SER A 73 25.39 18.59 -10.16
CA SER A 73 26.33 19.17 -9.20
C SER A 73 27.78 19.18 -9.71
N GLU A 74 28.24 18.10 -10.37
CA GLU A 74 29.65 17.98 -10.77
C GLU A 74 29.92 18.35 -12.22
N LEU A 75 28.97 18.06 -13.11
CA LEU A 75 29.16 18.25 -14.55
C LEU A 75 28.39 19.47 -15.08
N GLY A 76 27.59 20.13 -14.26
CA GLY A 76 26.75 21.26 -14.67
C GLY A 76 25.76 20.88 -15.78
N MET A 77 25.44 19.60 -15.94
CA MET A 77 24.58 19.12 -17.01
C MET A 77 23.14 19.52 -16.73
N ILE A 78 22.52 20.18 -17.71
CA ILE A 78 21.10 20.56 -17.72
C ILE A 78 20.34 19.71 -18.73
N LYS A 79 19.06 19.46 -18.49
CA LYS A 79 18.20 18.73 -19.43
C LYS A 79 18.00 19.56 -20.71
N GLN A 80 17.75 18.90 -21.85
CA GLN A 80 17.58 19.57 -23.16
C GLN A 80 16.48 20.65 -23.17
N ASP A 81 15.48 20.55 -22.31
CA ASP A 81 14.35 21.50 -22.21
C ASP A 81 14.30 22.26 -20.86
N GLU A 82 15.42 22.36 -20.13
CA GLU A 82 15.48 23.01 -18.80
C GLU A 82 16.16 24.40 -18.88
N VAL A 83 15.51 25.45 -18.33
CA VAL A 83 16.10 26.79 -18.23
C VAL A 83 16.71 26.98 -16.85
N PHE A 84 18.04 27.06 -16.77
CA PHE A 84 18.78 27.21 -15.52
C PHE A 84 18.95 28.69 -15.15
N TYR A 85 18.45 29.08 -13.98
CA TYR A 85 18.62 30.43 -13.42
C TYR A 85 19.59 30.38 -12.23
N GLN A 86 20.75 31.01 -12.36
CA GLN A 86 21.69 31.20 -11.25
C GLN A 86 21.55 32.61 -10.70
N VAL A 87 20.98 32.74 -9.51
CA VAL A 87 20.86 34.03 -8.83
C VAL A 87 22.21 34.33 -8.18
N LEU A 88 23.04 35.13 -8.85
CA LEU A 88 24.21 35.74 -8.23
C LEU A 88 23.69 36.87 -7.34
N GLN A 89 23.90 36.76 -6.02
CA GLN A 89 23.81 37.92 -5.14
C GLN A 89 24.95 38.86 -5.53
N ASN A 90 24.68 39.78 -6.44
CA ASN A 90 25.44 41.01 -6.50
C ASN A 90 25.21 41.69 -5.15
N GLU A 91 26.22 41.64 -4.28
CA GLU A 91 26.36 42.66 -3.26
C GLU A 91 26.39 43.98 -4.00
N VAL A 92 25.26 44.68 -4.01
CA VAL A 92 25.17 46.05 -4.48
C VAL A 92 26.20 46.81 -3.65
N PRO A 93 27.29 47.33 -4.24
CA PRO A 93 28.23 48.12 -3.47
C PRO A 93 27.46 49.30 -2.92
N ALA A 94 27.34 49.38 -1.59
CA ALA A 94 26.70 50.49 -0.92
C ALA A 94 27.35 51.78 -1.43
N ALA A 95 26.57 52.58 -2.16
CA ALA A 95 27.02 53.86 -2.69
C ALA A 95 27.61 54.70 -1.54
N PRO A 96 28.76 55.36 -1.75
CA PRO A 96 29.37 56.17 -0.70
C PRO A 96 28.40 57.27 -0.29
N ALA A 97 28.05 57.28 1.00
CA ALA A 97 27.14 58.25 1.58
C ALA A 97 27.67 59.69 1.34
N PRO A 98 26.80 60.66 1.03
CA PRO A 98 27.21 62.04 0.83
C PRO A 98 27.77 62.60 2.15
N GLN A 99 29.04 62.97 2.13
CA GLN A 99 29.65 63.77 3.19
C GLN A 99 29.05 65.17 3.14
N ASN A 100 28.00 65.39 3.94
CA ASN A 100 27.52 66.73 4.22
C ASN A 100 28.56 67.46 5.10
N SER A 101 29.37 68.31 4.48
CA SER A 101 30.05 69.40 5.16
C SER A 101 29.00 70.42 5.61
N ALA A 102 28.69 70.40 6.91
CA ALA A 102 27.97 71.46 7.59
C ALA A 102 28.85 72.73 7.69
N PRO A 103 28.26 73.91 7.95
CA PRO A 103 28.64 75.21 7.40
C PRO A 103 29.97 75.80 7.89
#